data_AF-A0A7C3TIH8-F1
#
_entry.id   AF-A0A7C3TIH8-F1
#
_cell.length_a   1.000
_cell.length_b   1.000
_cell.length_c   1.000
_cell.angle_alpha   90.00
_cell.angle_beta   90.00
_cell.angle_gamma   90.00
#
_symmetry.space_group_name_H-M   'P 1'
#
loop_
_entity.id
_entity.type
_entity.pdbx_description
1 polymer ?
#
loop_
_entity_poly.entity_id
_entity_poly.type
_entity_poly.pdbx_seq_one_letter_code
_entity_poly.pdbx_strand_id
1 'polypeptide(L)' 'MESWKLFKDFKELDLSLTDCTSIRLAKKQGIHEIFSFDKEFDAFGFRRIP' A
#
# COMPACT_ATOMS: atom_id res chain seq x y z
N MET A 1 14.19 -2.25 4.45
CA MET A 1 13.96 -1.43 5.67
C MET A 1 12.93 -0.33 5.48
N GLU A 2 12.67 0.17 4.26
CA GLU A 2 11.71 1.27 4.06
C GLU A 2 10.24 0.87 4.29
N SER A 3 9.82 -0.33 3.88
CA SER A 3 8.45 -0.82 4.17
C SER A 3 8.18 -0.94 5.67
N TRP A 4 9.22 -1.19 6.49
CA TRP A 4 9.11 -1.20 7.95
C TRP A 4 8.97 0.20 8.56
N LYS A 5 9.51 1.24 7.89
CA LYS A 5 9.22 2.63 8.27
C LYS A 5 7.77 2.96 7.95
N LEU A 6 7.32 2.62 6.73
CA LEU A 6 5.93 2.76 6.30
C LEU A 6 4.95 2.12 7.31
N PHE A 7 5.18 0.85 7.66
CA PHE A 7 4.35 0.12 8.63
C PHE A 7 4.30 0.80 10.02
N LYS A 8 5.41 1.40 10.48
CA LYS A 8 5.43 2.12 11.76
C LYS A 8 4.77 3.51 11.68
N ASP A 9 4.90 4.18 10.55
CA ASP A 9 4.36 5.53 10.31
C ASP A 9 2.83 5.49 10.13
N PHE A 10 2.27 4.35 9.71
CA PHE A 10 0.83 4.14 9.53
C PHE A 10 0.18 3.26 10.59
N LYS A 11 0.67 3.26 11.83
CA LYS A 11 0.01 2.54 12.94
C LYS A 11 -1.48 2.87 13.14
N GLU A 12 -1.90 4.05 12.67
CA GLU A 12 -3.29 4.53 12.69
C GLU A 12 -4.14 3.98 11.52
N LEU A 13 -3.51 3.43 10.47
CA LEU A 13 -4.18 2.72 9.38
C LEU A 13 -4.07 1.21 9.62
N ASP A 14 -5.14 0.48 9.35
CA ASP A 14 -5.17 -0.98 9.47
C ASP A 14 -4.45 -1.64 8.30
N LEU A 15 -3.12 -1.42 8.19
CA LEU A 15 -2.28 -1.95 7.12
C LEU A 15 -1.42 -3.09 7.64
N SER A 16 -1.46 -4.22 6.95
CA SER A 16 -0.52 -5.31 7.21
C SER A 16 0.87 -4.98 6.66
N LEU A 17 1.88 -5.75 7.10
CA LEU A 17 3.21 -5.69 6.52
C LEU A 17 3.21 -6.05 5.01
N THR A 18 2.30 -6.94 4.60
CA THR A 18 2.11 -7.32 3.19
C THR A 18 1.62 -6.13 2.38
N ASP A 19 0.64 -5.37 2.89
CA ASP A 19 0.11 -4.19 2.21
C ASP A 19 1.21 -3.13 2.04
N CYS A 20 1.97 -2.87 3.11
CA CYS A 20 3.10 -1.94 3.07
C CYS A 20 4.15 -2.33 2.01
N THR A 21 4.40 -3.63 1.87
CA THR A 21 5.37 -4.15 0.90
C THR A 21 4.84 -4.04 -0.54
N SER A 22 3.57 -4.38 -0.75
CA SER A 22 2.86 -4.23 -2.03
C SER A 22 2.84 -2.77 -2.49
N ILE A 23 2.47 -1.83 -1.61
CA ILE A 23 2.48 -0.38 -1.86
C ILE A 23 3.86 0.08 -2.32
N ARG A 24 4.92 -0.30 -1.58
CA ARG A 24 6.29 0.13 -1.88
C ARG A 24 6.77 -0.42 -3.22
N LEU A 25 6.48 -1.68 -3.51
CA LEU A 25 6.85 -2.34 -4.75
C LEU A 25 6.14 -1.71 -5.94
N ALA A 26 4.83 -1.53 -5.85
CA ALA A 26 4.02 -0.94 -6.91
C ALA A 26 4.48 0.50 -7.23
N LYS A 27 4.71 1.33 -6.21
CA LYS A 27 5.28 2.69 -6.38
C LYS A 27 6.66 2.66 -7.04
N LYS A 28 7.52 1.71 -6.68
CA LYS A 28 8.86 1.57 -7.27
C LYS A 28 8.79 1.24 -8.77
N GLN A 29 7.78 0.49 -9.18
CA GLN A 29 7.61 0.02 -10.55
C GLN A 29 6.69 0.91 -11.40
N GLY A 30 6.18 2.02 -10.86
CA GLY A 30 5.23 2.87 -11.57
C GLY A 30 3.88 2.18 -11.82
N ILE A 31 3.52 1.22 -10.98
CA ILE A 31 2.21 0.56 -11.04
C ILE A 31 1.21 1.43 -10.30
N HIS A 32 0.10 1.75 -10.97
CA HIS A 32 -0.95 2.63 -10.45
C HIS A 32 -2.28 1.90 -10.19
N GLU A 33 -2.43 0.67 -10.67
CA GLU A 33 -3.62 -0.14 -10.48
C GLU A 33 -3.33 -1.30 -9.51
N ILE A 34 -4.25 -1.56 -8.58
CA ILE A 34 -4.11 -2.67 -7.63
C ILE A 34 -5.40 -3.49 -7.55
N PHE A 35 -5.26 -4.82 -7.61
CA PHE A 35 -6.39 -5.72 -7.45
C PHE A 35 -6.55 -6.06 -5.96
N SER A 36 -7.54 -5.45 -5.31
CA SER A 36 -7.78 -5.61 -3.88
C SER A 36 -9.20 -5.18 -3.51
N PHE A 37 -9.72 -5.70 -2.40
CA PHE A 37 -10.96 -5.21 -1.79
C PHE A 37 -10.71 -4.24 -0.62
N ASP A 38 -9.46 -4.07 -0.24
CA ASP A 38 -9.00 -3.19 0.84
C ASP A 38 -8.97 -1.73 0.33
N LYS A 39 -9.75 -0.86 0.96
CA LYS A 39 -9.93 0.54 0.54
C LYS A 39 -8.74 1.42 0.94
N GLU A 40 -7.90 0.94 1.86
CA GLU A 40 -6.78 1.69 2.39
C GLU A 40 -5.76 1.99 1.28
N PHE A 41 -5.69 1.14 0.24
CA PHE A 41 -4.89 1.40 -0.97
C PHE A 41 -5.31 2.65 -1.76
N ASP A 42 -6.59 3.05 -1.69
CA ASP A 42 -7.09 4.25 -2.37
C ASP A 42 -6.40 5.51 -1.80
N ALA A 43 -6.13 5.53 -0.47
CA ALA A 43 -5.41 6.61 0.21
C ALA A 43 -3.94 6.74 -0.23
N PHE A 44 -3.37 5.70 -0.85
CA PHE A 44 -2.00 5.71 -1.36
C PHE A 44 -1.88 6.08 -2.84
N GLY A 45 -3.02 6.42 -3.48
CA GLY A 45 -3.08 6.84 -4.88
C GLY A 45 -3.15 5.70 -5.87
N PHE A 46 -3.52 4.49 -5.44
CA PHE A 46 -3.80 3.39 -6.34
C PHE A 46 -5.24 3.47 -6.83
N ARG A 47 -5.45 3.14 -8.11
CA ARG A 47 -6.75 2.80 -8.64
C ARG A 47 -7.01 1.33 -8.32
N ARG A 48 -7.81 1.10 -7.30
CA ARG A 48 -8.23 -0.24 -6.95
C ARG A 48 -9.23 -0.77 -7.97
N ILE A 49 -9.08 -2.05 -8.31
CA ILE A 49 -9.96 -2.74 -9.24
C ILE A 49 -10.36 -4.14 -8.72
N PRO A 50 -11.65 -4.52 -8.86
CA PRO A 50 -12.78 -3.62 -8.66
C PRO A 50 -12.84 -3.09 -7.21
#